data_AF-A0AA39VBI9-F1
#
_entry.id   AF-A0AA39VBI9-F1
#
_cell.length_a   1.000
_cell.length_b   1.000
_cell.length_c   1.000
_cell.angle_alpha   90.00
_cell.angle_beta   90.00
_cell.angle_gamma   90.00
#
_symmetry.space_group_name_H-M   'P 1'
#
loop_
_entity.id
_entity.type
_entity.pdbx_description
1 polymer ?
#
loop_
_entity_poly.entity_id
_entity_poly.type
_entity_poly.pdbx_seq_one_letter_code
_entity_poly.pdbx_strand_id
1 'polypeptide(L)'
;MDTLGALALATDRPTDELMKKSPVGRTEPLITNIMWRNLLSQALYQIALLLTLQFKGESIFNLTPEENDTIIFNTFVLCQVFNEFNARKLEKKNVFKGILKNRLFLGIVGITIVLQVVMVEFLKKFANTVRLDWEQWLACIVMAAFTWPIGWFVKFIPVTETPIFSHLKRSRFIFAWIKQAVYHKCVSSSRLQTA
;
A
#
# COMPACT_ATOMS: atom_id res chain seq x y z
N MET A 1 -8.50 9.25 -5.96
CA MET A 1 -8.70 8.85 -4.55
C MET A 1 -7.59 9.36 -3.65
N ASP A 2 -6.33 9.04 -3.97
CA ASP A 2 -5.21 9.27 -3.05
C ASP A 2 -4.83 10.73 -2.83
N THR A 3 -5.26 11.64 -3.70
CA THR A 3 -5.00 13.08 -3.57
C THR A 3 -5.59 13.66 -2.29
N LEU A 4 -6.83 13.28 -1.96
CA LEU A 4 -7.50 13.74 -0.74
C LEU A 4 -6.85 13.15 0.50
N GLY A 5 -6.47 11.87 0.45
CA GLY A 5 -5.78 11.23 1.57
C GLY A 5 -4.36 11.76 1.80
N ALA A 6 -3.62 12.04 0.73
CA ALA A 6 -2.32 12.70 0.82
C ALA A 6 -2.45 14.11 1.46
N LEU A 7 -3.49 14.86 1.10
CA LEU A 7 -3.81 16.14 1.71
C LEU A 7 -4.18 15.99 3.20
N ALA A 8 -4.95 14.96 3.57
CA ALA A 8 -5.30 14.68 4.96
C ALA A 8 -4.06 14.37 5.82
N LEU A 9 -3.14 13.57 5.28
CA LEU A 9 -1.88 13.23 5.95
C LEU A 9 -0.95 14.44 6.07
N ALA A 10 -0.91 15.31 5.04
CA ALA A 10 -0.13 16.54 5.06
C ALA A 10 -0.66 17.59 6.05
N THR A 11 -1.95 17.53 6.39
CA THR A 11 -2.61 18.48 7.32
C THR A 11 -2.71 17.97 8.76
N ASP A 12 -2.15 16.79 9.08
CA ASP A 12 -2.16 16.28 10.46
C ASP A 12 -1.29 17.16 11.36
N ARG A 13 -1.80 17.50 12.56
CA ARG A 13 -1.11 18.43 13.47
C ARG A 13 0.18 17.81 14.01
N PRO A 14 1.25 18.61 14.21
CA PRO A 14 2.49 18.12 14.80
C PRO A 14 2.22 17.55 16.21
N THR A 15 2.92 16.46 16.55
CA THR A 15 2.82 15.81 17.86
C THR A 15 4.03 16.19 18.71
N ASP A 16 3.85 16.45 20.02
CA ASP A 16 4.94 16.86 20.93
C ASP A 16 6.09 15.84 21.05
N GLU A 17 5.81 14.57 20.73
CA GLU A 17 6.83 13.52 20.64
C GLU A 17 7.86 13.77 19.53
N LEU A 18 7.50 14.51 18.47
CA LEU A 18 8.44 14.90 17.40
C LEU A 18 9.56 15.79 17.95
N MET A 19 9.28 16.60 18.98
CA MET A 19 10.28 17.45 19.61
C MET A 19 11.28 16.68 20.49
N LYS A 20 10.99 15.42 20.83
CA LYS A 20 11.85 14.55 21.63
C LYS A 20 12.75 13.65 20.78
N LYS A 21 12.54 13.62 19.45
CA LYS A 21 13.30 12.80 18.51
C LYS A 21 14.52 13.61 18.02
N SER A 22 15.68 12.96 17.91
CA SER A 22 16.88 13.59 17.34
C SER A 22 16.63 14.06 15.90
N PRO A 23 17.27 15.15 15.46
CA PRO A 23 17.09 15.68 14.11
C PRO A 23 17.55 14.66 13.06
N VAL A 24 16.79 14.56 11.98
CA VAL A 24 17.09 13.68 10.84
C VAL A 24 18.31 14.18 10.06
N GLY A 25 19.19 13.27 9.67
CA GLY A 25 20.41 13.58 8.92
C GLY A 25 20.15 13.86 7.44
N ARG A 26 20.95 14.73 6.81
CA ARG A 26 20.83 15.05 5.37
C ARG A 26 21.02 13.85 4.44
N THR A 27 21.67 12.79 4.93
CA THR A 27 21.98 11.56 4.18
C THR A 27 21.07 10.39 4.56
N GLU A 28 20.08 10.60 5.42
CA GLU A 28 19.14 9.55 5.80
C GLU A 28 18.11 9.31 4.69
N PRO A 29 17.70 8.05 4.46
CA PRO A 29 16.71 7.73 3.44
C PRO A 29 15.33 8.28 3.81
N LEU A 30 14.65 8.91 2.84
CA LEU A 30 13.29 9.45 3.00
C LEU A 30 12.27 8.37 3.40
N ILE A 31 12.46 7.13 2.92
CA ILE A 31 11.61 5.98 3.23
C ILE A 31 12.37 5.05 4.17
N THR A 32 11.94 4.99 5.43
CA THR A 32 12.53 4.11 6.45
C THR A 32 12.12 2.65 6.22
N ASN A 33 12.85 1.70 6.81
CA ASN A 33 12.47 0.27 6.69
C ASN A 33 11.12 -0.03 7.32
N ILE A 34 10.74 0.72 8.35
CA ILE A 34 9.43 0.62 9.00
C ILE A 34 8.32 1.00 7.99
N MET A 35 8.55 2.04 7.19
CA MET A 35 7.66 2.42 6.09
C MET A 35 7.61 1.34 5.02
N TRP A 36 8.76 0.81 4.59
CA TRP A 36 8.83 -0.27 3.60
C TRP A 36 8.07 -1.52 4.04
N ARG A 37 8.22 -1.95 5.30
CA ARG A 37 7.47 -3.09 5.84
C ARG A 37 5.97 -2.85 5.74
N ASN A 38 5.49 -1.71 6.23
CA ASN A 38 4.05 -1.41 6.21
C ASN A 38 3.53 -1.31 4.76
N LEU A 39 4.25 -0.60 3.88
CA LEU A 39 3.90 -0.43 2.47
C LEU A 39 3.86 -1.77 1.72
N LEU A 40 4.91 -2.60 1.84
CA LEU A 40 4.99 -3.89 1.17
C LEU A 40 3.89 -4.83 1.65
N SER A 41 3.65 -4.93 2.96
CA SER A 41 2.62 -5.82 3.47
C SER A 41 1.22 -5.40 3.02
N GLN A 42 0.91 -4.10 3.01
CA GLN A 42 -0.38 -3.62 2.52
C GLN A 42 -0.52 -3.80 1.01
N ALA A 43 0.52 -3.52 0.23
CA ALA A 43 0.51 -3.72 -1.22
C ALA A 43 0.33 -5.21 -1.58
N LEU A 44 1.08 -6.11 -0.92
CA LEU A 44 0.95 -7.56 -1.13
C LEU A 44 -0.45 -8.05 -0.77
N TYR A 45 -1.02 -7.58 0.34
CA TYR A 45 -2.39 -7.91 0.70
C TYR A 45 -3.41 -7.43 -0.33
N GLN A 46 -3.33 -6.16 -0.74
CA GLN A 46 -4.24 -5.61 -1.76
C GLN A 46 -4.12 -6.36 -3.08
N ILE A 47 -2.90 -6.68 -3.53
CA ILE A 47 -2.68 -7.48 -4.74
C ILE A 47 -3.30 -8.87 -4.59
N ALA A 48 -3.06 -9.57 -3.47
CA ALA A 48 -3.62 -10.90 -3.24
C ALA A 48 -5.16 -10.88 -3.18
N LEU A 49 -5.74 -9.87 -2.54
CA LEU A 49 -7.18 -9.70 -2.43
C LEU A 49 -7.82 -9.44 -3.80
N LEU A 50 -7.28 -8.48 -4.57
CA LEU A 50 -7.79 -8.13 -5.89
C LEU A 50 -7.63 -9.29 -6.88
N LEU A 51 -6.50 -10.00 -6.86
CA LEU A 51 -6.33 -11.20 -7.69
C LEU A 51 -7.31 -12.31 -7.31
N THR A 52 -7.56 -12.50 -6.01
CA THR A 52 -8.55 -13.47 -5.55
C THR A 52 -9.94 -13.11 -6.04
N LEU A 53 -10.33 -11.84 -5.99
CA LEU A 53 -11.61 -11.38 -6.53
C LEU A 53 -11.67 -11.44 -8.06
N GLN A 54 -10.57 -11.14 -8.76
CA GLN A 54 -10.51 -11.24 -10.22
C GLN A 54 -10.70 -12.68 -10.70
N PHE A 55 -10.05 -13.66 -10.07
CA PHE A 55 -10.07 -15.05 -10.52
C PHE A 55 -11.20 -15.88 -9.90
N LYS A 56 -11.65 -15.54 -8.69
CA LYS A 56 -12.66 -16.32 -7.95
C LYS A 56 -13.88 -15.52 -7.54
N GLY A 57 -13.96 -14.22 -7.82
CA GLY A 57 -15.10 -13.38 -7.42
C GLY A 57 -16.42 -13.88 -7.98
N GLU A 58 -16.46 -14.22 -9.28
CA GLU A 58 -17.65 -14.77 -9.93
C GLU A 58 -18.12 -16.09 -9.28
N SER A 59 -17.19 -17.00 -8.99
CA SER A 59 -17.50 -18.32 -8.41
C SER A 59 -17.82 -18.28 -6.92
N ILE A 60 -17.25 -17.35 -6.15
CA ILE A 60 -17.46 -17.24 -4.70
C ILE A 60 -18.79 -16.56 -4.40
N PHE A 61 -19.15 -15.53 -5.19
CA PHE A 61 -20.36 -14.74 -4.95
C PHE A 61 -21.51 -15.05 -5.92
N ASN A 62 -21.33 -15.97 -6.88
CA ASN A 62 -22.30 -16.30 -7.95
C ASN A 62 -22.81 -15.05 -8.68
N LEU A 63 -21.89 -14.19 -9.11
CA LEU A 63 -22.20 -12.87 -9.67
C LEU A 63 -22.02 -12.84 -11.18
N THR A 64 -22.70 -11.90 -11.80
CA THR A 64 -22.43 -11.53 -13.20
C THR A 64 -21.05 -10.87 -13.33
N PRO A 65 -20.41 -10.91 -14.51
CA PRO A 65 -19.10 -10.29 -14.74
C PRO A 65 -19.09 -8.78 -14.39
N GLU A 66 -20.19 -8.09 -14.68
CA GLU A 66 -20.39 -6.65 -14.45
C GLU A 66 -20.46 -6.30 -12.95
N GLU A 67 -21.06 -7.17 -12.15
CA GLU A 67 -21.09 -7.03 -10.69
C GLU A 67 -19.71 -7.31 -10.07
N ASN A 68 -18.98 -8.29 -10.60
CA ASN A 68 -17.63 -8.62 -10.12
C ASN A 68 -16.67 -7.43 -10.32
N ASP A 69 -16.68 -6.80 -11.50
CA ASP A 69 -15.87 -5.61 -11.77
C ASP A 69 -16.19 -4.46 -10.80
N THR A 70 -17.47 -4.29 -10.48
CA THR A 70 -17.91 -3.27 -9.52
C THR A 70 -17.45 -3.58 -8.10
N ILE A 71 -17.50 -4.85 -7.67
CA ILE A 71 -17.00 -5.29 -6.36
C ILE A 71 -15.49 -5.12 -6.26
N ILE A 72 -14.74 -5.46 -7.31
CA ILE A 72 -13.29 -5.28 -7.37
C ILE A 72 -12.96 -3.79 -7.21
N PHE A 73 -13.62 -2.93 -7.98
CA PHE A 73 -13.44 -1.49 -7.89
C PHE A 73 -13.80 -0.96 -6.49
N ASN A 74 -14.98 -1.32 -5.97
CA ASN A 74 -15.43 -0.84 -4.66
C ASN A 74 -14.51 -1.31 -3.53
N THR A 75 -14.10 -2.57 -3.55
CA THR A 75 -13.17 -3.15 -2.56
C THR A 75 -11.80 -2.48 -2.65
N PHE A 76 -11.28 -2.22 -3.86
CA PHE A 76 -10.03 -1.49 -4.07
C PHE A 76 -10.08 -0.10 -3.43
N VAL A 77 -11.13 0.67 -3.72
CA VAL A 77 -11.32 2.00 -3.13
C VAL A 77 -11.39 1.90 -1.61
N LEU A 78 -12.26 1.06 -1.06
CA LEU A 78 -12.39 0.93 0.39
C LEU A 78 -11.04 0.57 1.02
N CYS A 79 -10.26 -0.33 0.39
CA CYS A 79 -8.91 -0.66 0.85
C CYS A 79 -7.96 0.55 0.86
N GLN A 80 -8.07 1.50 -0.08
CA GLN A 80 -7.28 2.74 -0.05
C GLN A 80 -7.70 3.65 1.10
N VAL A 81 -8.99 3.77 1.37
CA VAL A 81 -9.49 4.52 2.53
C VAL A 81 -8.93 3.92 3.82
N PHE A 82 -9.02 2.60 4.00
CA PHE A 82 -8.45 1.93 5.18
C PHE A 82 -6.92 2.02 5.25
N ASN A 83 -6.24 2.02 4.11
CA ASN A 83 -4.79 2.22 4.02
C ASN A 83 -4.39 3.61 4.53
N GLU A 84 -5.16 4.65 4.22
CA GLU A 84 -4.92 6.02 4.69
C GLU A 84 -4.88 6.10 6.23
N PHE A 85 -5.79 5.38 6.89
CA PHE A 85 -5.78 5.26 8.36
C PHE A 85 -4.49 4.62 8.89
N ASN A 86 -4.02 3.54 8.25
CA ASN A 86 -2.78 2.88 8.63
C ASN A 86 -1.54 3.75 8.38
N ALA A 87 -1.54 4.53 7.29
CA ALA A 87 -0.46 5.44 6.90
C ALA A 87 -0.30 6.62 7.87
N ARG A 88 -1.37 7.03 8.57
CA ARG A 88 -1.34 8.15 9.52
C ARG A 88 -0.37 7.96 10.69
N LYS A 89 -0.25 6.73 11.20
CA LYS A 89 0.67 6.40 12.31
C LYS A 89 1.45 5.13 11.98
N LEU A 90 2.59 5.33 11.31
CA LEU A 90 3.48 4.26 10.84
C LEU A 90 4.22 3.53 11.98
N GLU A 91 4.72 4.27 12.98
CA GLU A 91 5.53 3.72 14.09
C GLU A 91 4.68 3.28 15.30
N LYS A 92 3.51 3.88 15.53
CA LYS A 92 2.70 3.58 16.73
C LYS A 92 1.82 2.33 16.55
N LYS A 93 1.78 1.49 17.59
CA LYS A 93 0.93 0.28 17.66
C LYS A 93 -0.57 0.61 17.67
N ASN A 94 -0.97 1.74 18.24
CA ASN A 94 -2.38 2.15 18.32
C ASN A 94 -2.73 3.14 17.20
N VAL A 95 -3.20 2.63 16.08
CA VAL A 95 -3.67 3.44 14.93
C VAL A 95 -4.91 4.26 15.30
N PHE A 96 -5.73 3.75 16.21
CA PHE A 96 -6.98 4.38 16.66
C PHE A 96 -6.78 5.51 17.68
N LYS A 97 -5.60 5.63 18.31
CA LYS A 97 -5.39 6.63 19.37
C LYS A 97 -5.23 8.03 18.76
N GLY A 98 -6.25 8.86 18.92
CA GLY A 98 -6.27 10.25 18.44
C GLY A 98 -6.96 10.46 17.08
N ILE A 99 -7.57 9.42 16.50
CA ILE A 99 -8.37 9.55 15.26
C ILE A 99 -9.48 10.58 15.45
N LEU A 100 -10.28 10.42 16.52
CA LEU A 100 -11.41 11.28 16.84
C LEU A 100 -11.02 12.71 17.25
N LYS A 101 -9.74 12.94 17.59
CA LYS A 101 -9.25 14.26 18.01
C LYS A 101 -8.97 15.18 16.81
N ASN A 102 -8.66 14.63 15.64
CA ASN A 102 -8.44 15.42 14.43
C ASN A 102 -9.68 15.43 13.54
N ARG A 103 -10.50 16.48 13.67
CA ARG A 103 -11.73 16.64 12.89
C ARG A 103 -11.46 16.82 11.37
N LEU A 104 -10.29 17.32 10.96
CA LEU A 104 -9.95 17.48 9.54
C LEU A 104 -9.77 16.12 8.87
N PHE A 105 -9.05 15.21 9.53
CA PHE A 105 -8.87 13.84 9.04
C PHE A 105 -10.22 13.10 8.94
N LEU A 106 -11.07 13.22 9.97
CA LEU A 106 -12.41 12.61 9.94
C LEU A 106 -13.29 13.24 8.84
N GLY A 107 -13.17 14.54 8.61
CA GLY A 107 -13.86 15.25 7.53
C GLY A 107 -13.45 14.76 6.15
N ILE A 108 -12.14 14.59 5.89
CA ILE A 108 -11.65 14.11 4.59
C ILE A 108 -12.07 12.66 4.36
N VAL A 109 -11.94 11.78 5.36
CA VAL A 109 -12.44 10.40 5.24
C VAL A 109 -13.95 10.35 5.03
N GLY A 110 -14.71 11.20 5.72
CA GLY A 110 -16.15 11.32 5.51
C GLY A 110 -16.49 11.72 4.07
N ILE A 111 -15.78 12.71 3.53
CA ILE A 111 -15.94 13.16 2.14
C ILE A 111 -15.56 12.05 1.15
N THR A 112 -14.48 11.30 1.39
CA THR A 112 -14.08 10.21 0.48
C THR A 112 -15.08 9.04 0.50
N ILE A 113 -15.65 8.69 1.65
CA ILE A 113 -16.71 7.67 1.73
C ILE A 113 -17.98 8.14 1.02
N VAL A 114 -18.42 9.39 1.23
CA VAL A 114 -19.59 9.95 0.54
C VAL A 114 -19.36 9.96 -0.97
N LEU A 115 -18.20 10.45 -1.42
CA LEU A 115 -17.85 10.47 -2.83
C LEU A 115 -17.81 9.05 -3.41
N GLN A 116 -17.36 8.07 -2.63
CA GLN A 116 -17.35 6.67 -3.05
C GLN A 116 -18.77 6.12 -3.24
N VAL A 117 -19.67 6.35 -2.28
CA VAL A 117 -21.08 5.92 -2.40
C VAL A 117 -21.72 6.57 -3.62
N VAL A 118 -21.48 7.87 -3.82
CA VAL A 118 -21.99 8.59 -5.00
C VAL A 118 -21.42 7.99 -6.30
N MET A 119 -20.14 7.65 -6.33
CA MET A 119 -19.52 7.03 -7.50
C MET A 119 -20.13 5.66 -7.80
N VAL A 120 -20.27 4.78 -6.81
CA VAL A 120 -20.77 3.43 -7.03
C VAL A 120 -22.26 3.43 -7.42
N GLU A 121 -23.08 4.28 -6.80
CA GLU A 121 -24.52 4.33 -7.05
C GLU A 121 -24.91 5.13 -8.31
N PHE A 122 -24.25 6.27 -8.57
CA PHE A 122 -24.67 7.22 -9.61
C PHE A 122 -23.80 7.20 -10.88
N LEU A 123 -22.57 6.67 -10.84
CA LEU A 123 -21.67 6.68 -12.01
C LEU A 123 -21.80 5.44 -12.91
N LYS A 124 -22.96 4.77 -12.93
CA LYS A 124 -23.27 3.59 -13.77
C LYS A 124 -22.83 3.73 -15.22
N LYS A 125 -23.08 4.90 -15.82
CA LYS A 125 -22.89 5.14 -17.26
C LYS A 125 -21.45 5.49 -17.65
N PHE A 126 -20.63 5.94 -16.70
CA PHE A 126 -19.23 6.30 -16.94
C PHE A 126 -18.24 5.22 -16.49
N ALA A 127 -18.61 4.41 -15.50
CA ALA A 127 -17.75 3.38 -14.93
C ALA A 127 -18.22 1.94 -15.22
N ASN A 128 -19.31 1.75 -15.97
CA ASN A 128 -19.97 0.44 -16.19
C ASN A 128 -20.25 -0.30 -14.86
N THR A 129 -20.56 0.44 -13.79
CA THR A 129 -20.81 -0.15 -12.48
C THR A 129 -22.28 -0.51 -12.31
N VAL A 130 -22.53 -1.69 -11.75
CA VAL A 130 -23.88 -2.14 -11.37
C VAL A 130 -24.17 -1.71 -9.93
N ARG A 131 -25.45 -1.51 -9.59
CA ARG A 131 -25.80 -1.24 -8.18
C ARG A 131 -25.54 -2.48 -7.37
N LEU A 132 -24.66 -2.36 -6.37
CA LEU A 132 -24.42 -3.44 -5.43
C LEU A 132 -25.59 -3.57 -4.47
N ASP A 133 -25.92 -4.80 -4.14
CA ASP A 133 -26.80 -5.09 -3.02
C ASP A 133 -26.10 -4.75 -1.69
N TRP A 134 -26.90 -4.54 -0.64
CA TRP A 134 -26.39 -4.29 0.72
C TRP A 134 -25.45 -5.40 1.20
N GLU A 135 -25.74 -6.67 0.85
CA GLU A 135 -24.88 -7.80 1.23
C GLU A 135 -23.50 -7.73 0.57
N GLN A 136 -23.44 -7.38 -0.71
CA GLN A 136 -22.18 -7.20 -1.46
C GLN A 136 -21.38 -6.02 -0.91
N TRP A 137 -22.07 -4.93 -0.56
CA TRP A 137 -21.47 -3.77 0.11
C TRP A 137 -20.83 -4.15 1.44
N LEU A 138 -21.55 -4.92 2.27
CA LEU A 138 -21.04 -5.40 3.55
C LEU A 138 -19.83 -6.32 3.36
N ALA A 139 -19.86 -7.23 2.37
CA ALA A 139 -18.73 -8.08 2.04
C ALA A 139 -17.50 -7.26 1.64
N CYS A 140 -17.66 -6.23 0.80
CA CYS A 140 -16.59 -5.32 0.41
C CYS A 140 -15.99 -4.59 1.63
N ILE A 141 -16.84 -4.08 2.53
CA ILE A 141 -16.41 -3.41 3.77
C ILE A 141 -15.65 -4.39 4.66
N VAL A 142 -16.14 -5.60 4.85
CA VAL A 142 -15.49 -6.62 5.69
C VAL A 142 -14.12 -6.98 5.13
N MET A 143 -14.03 -7.28 3.84
CA MET A 143 -12.75 -7.55 3.16
C MET A 143 -11.78 -6.39 3.31
N ALA A 144 -12.24 -5.16 3.09
CA ALA A 144 -11.40 -4.00 3.21
C ALA A 144 -10.98 -3.73 4.67
N ALA A 145 -11.83 -4.00 5.66
CA ALA A 145 -11.54 -3.87 7.08
C ALA A 145 -10.45 -4.85 7.57
N PHE A 146 -10.24 -5.99 6.90
CA PHE A 146 -9.14 -6.90 7.19
C PHE A 146 -7.74 -6.28 6.99
N THR A 147 -7.62 -5.15 6.27
CA THR A 147 -6.35 -4.40 6.21
C THR A 147 -5.89 -3.85 7.57
N TRP A 148 -6.79 -3.58 8.52
CA TRP A 148 -6.44 -3.12 9.87
C TRP A 148 -5.76 -4.19 10.74
N PRO A 149 -6.33 -5.40 10.94
CA PRO A 149 -5.67 -6.44 11.71
C PRO A 149 -4.37 -6.88 11.06
N ILE A 150 -4.28 -6.91 9.73
CA ILE A 150 -3.02 -7.18 9.02
C ILE A 150 -1.99 -6.09 9.28
N GLY A 151 -2.38 -4.82 9.16
CA GLY A 151 -1.51 -3.68 9.48
C GLY A 151 -1.00 -3.69 10.92
N TRP A 152 -1.84 -4.12 11.87
CA TRP A 152 -1.42 -4.35 13.26
C TRP A 152 -0.47 -5.55 13.36
N PHE A 153 -0.81 -6.70 12.77
CA PHE A 153 0.02 -7.90 12.82
C PHE A 153 1.44 -7.66 12.27
N VAL A 154 1.54 -6.97 11.14
CA VAL A 154 2.81 -6.60 10.50
C VAL A 154 3.67 -5.73 11.43
N LYS A 155 3.05 -4.90 12.28
CA LYS A 155 3.78 -4.08 13.28
C LYS A 155 4.43 -4.92 14.38
N PHE A 156 4.07 -6.19 14.57
CA PHE A 156 4.78 -7.09 15.49
C PHE A 156 6.10 -7.60 14.93
N ILE A 157 6.28 -7.60 13.62
CA ILE A 157 7.51 -8.09 12.98
C ILE A 157 8.61 -7.02 13.21
N PRO A 158 9.65 -7.31 14.01
CA PRO A 158 10.75 -6.37 14.21
C PRO A 158 11.50 -6.18 12.88
N VAL A 159 11.82 -4.94 12.55
CA VAL A 159 12.52 -4.61 11.30
C VAL A 159 13.92 -4.15 11.63
N THR A 160 14.90 -4.69 10.92
CA THR A 160 16.30 -4.29 11.03
C THR A 160 16.48 -2.82 10.64
N GLU A 161 17.29 -2.08 11.39
CA GLU A 161 17.56 -0.65 11.13
C GLU A 161 18.39 -0.40 9.87
N THR A 162 18.93 -1.45 9.22
CA THR A 162 19.73 -1.31 8.00
C THR A 162 18.85 -1.08 6.78
N PRO A 163 19.03 0.02 6.02
CA PRO A 163 18.14 0.34 4.89
C PRO A 163 18.11 -0.79 3.87
N ILE A 164 16.93 -1.30 3.51
CA ILE A 164 16.76 -2.43 2.55
C ILE A 164 17.45 -2.13 1.21
N PHE A 165 17.50 -0.86 0.81
CA PHE A 165 18.18 -0.42 -0.40
C PHE A 165 19.72 -0.52 -0.35
N SER A 166 20.34 -0.59 0.83
CA SER A 166 21.78 -0.85 0.94
C SER A 166 22.12 -2.26 0.46
N HIS A 167 21.26 -3.23 0.76
CA HIS A 167 21.37 -4.61 0.26
C HIS A 167 21.15 -4.69 -1.26
N LEU A 168 20.16 -3.95 -1.78
CA LEU A 168 19.89 -3.94 -3.22
C LEU A 168 21.04 -3.28 -4.03
N LYS A 169 21.64 -2.20 -3.50
CA LYS A 169 22.81 -1.54 -4.10
C LYS A 169 24.03 -2.48 -4.09
N ARG A 170 24.24 -3.23 -3.00
CA ARG A 170 25.28 -4.26 -2.90
C ARG A 170 25.06 -5.38 -3.92
N SER A 171 23.82 -5.85 -4.11
CA SER A 171 23.51 -6.88 -5.10
C SER A 171 23.72 -6.41 -6.54
N ARG A 172 23.35 -5.15 -6.87
CA ARG A 172 23.67 -4.55 -8.19
C ARG A 172 25.17 -4.41 -8.42
N PHE A 173 25.94 -4.06 -7.39
CA PHE A 173 27.40 -4.01 -7.47
C PHE A 173 28.02 -5.38 -7.71
N ILE A 174 27.54 -6.41 -7.00
CA ILE A 174 27.99 -7.79 -7.18
C ILE A 174 27.65 -8.28 -8.60
N PHE A 175 26.44 -8.00 -9.09
CA PHE A 175 26.04 -8.39 -10.44
C PHE A 175 26.85 -7.67 -11.52
N ALA A 176 27.12 -6.37 -11.33
CA ALA A 176 28.00 -5.60 -12.21
C ALA A 176 29.44 -6.15 -12.20
N TRP A 177 29.97 -6.47 -11.02
CA TRP A 177 31.31 -7.05 -10.86
C TRP A 177 31.43 -8.44 -11.49
N ILE A 178 30.43 -9.31 -11.29
CA ILE A 178 30.37 -10.63 -11.96
C ILE A 178 30.31 -10.44 -13.47
N LYS A 179 29.46 -9.55 -13.97
CA LYS A 179 29.36 -9.27 -15.41
C LYS A 179 30.68 -8.77 -15.98
N GLN A 180 31.40 -7.93 -15.24
CA GLN A 180 32.69 -7.39 -15.64
C GLN A 180 33.81 -8.45 -15.56
N ALA A 181 33.80 -9.30 -14.54
CA ALA A 181 34.73 -10.43 -14.41
C ALA A 181 34.52 -11.47 -15.52
N VAL A 182 33.27 -11.79 -15.87
CA VAL A 182 32.93 -12.69 -16.99
C VAL A 182 33.35 -12.08 -18.32
N TYR A 183 33.11 -10.78 -18.54
CA TYR A 183 33.55 -10.09 -19.76
C TYR A 183 35.08 -10.13 -19.91
N HIS A 184 35.83 -9.87 -18.83
CA HIS A 184 37.29 -9.91 -18.85
C HIS A 184 37.83 -11.33 -19.14
N LYS A 185 37.19 -12.37 -18.59
CA LYS A 185 37.55 -13.76 -18.84
C LYS A 185 37.27 -14.20 -20.28
N CYS A 186 36.15 -13.76 -20.85
CA CYS A 186 35.79 -14.03 -22.25
C CYS A 186 36.77 -13.36 -23.23
N VAL A 187 37.09 -12.07 -23.02
CA VAL A 187 38.05 -11.31 -23.85
C VAL A 187 39.47 -11.87 -23.75
N SER A 188 39.88 -12.39 -22.60
CA SER A 188 41.18 -13.05 -22.44
C SER A 188 41.25 -14.37 -23.22
N SER A 189 40.15 -15.13 -23.28
CA SER A 189 40.10 -16.41 -24.00
C SER A 189 40.14 -16.22 -25.52
N SER A 190 39.50 -15.17 -26.05
CA SER A 190 39.50 -14.88 -27.49
C SER A 190 40.87 -14.44 -28.01
N ARG A 191 41.68 -13.75 -27.18
CA ARG A 191 43.03 -13.32 -27.55
C ARG A 191 44.06 -14.45 -27.62
N LEU A 192 43.81 -15.56 -26.92
CA LEU A 192 44.67 -16.75 -26.92
C LEU A 192 44.42 -17.69 -28.10
N GLN A 193 43.33 -17.51 -28.85
CA GLN A 193 43.01 -18.32 -30.05
C GLN A 193 43.44 -17.64 -31.37
N THR A 194 43.94 -16.40 -31.31
CA THR A 194 44.41 -15.62 -32.47
C THR A 194 45.93 -15.40 -32.49
N ALA A 195 46.67 -16.09 -31.60
CA ALA A 195 48.12 -16.16 -31.57
C ALA A 195 48.56 -17.60 -31.85
#